data_AF-A0A9P4UKD8-F1
#
_entry.id   AF-A0A9P4UKD8-F1
#
_cell.length_a   1.000
_cell.length_b   1.000
_cell.length_c   1.000
_cell.angle_alpha   90.00
_cell.angle_beta   90.00
_cell.angle_gamma   90.00
#
_symmetry.space_group_name_H-M   'P 1'
#
loop_
_entity.id
_entity.type
_entity.pdbx_description
1 polymer ?
#
loop_
_entity_poly.entity_id
_entity_poly.type
_entity_poly.pdbx_seq_one_letter_code
_entity_poly.pdbx_strand_id
1 'polypeptide(L)'
;MQLKSGVAFALVSISALASPASLPEAQVSSSGFPSDIQAGILNIQNYINGVINDIVQSSPSLPLDYSSGGRSLAFLERSILPNGCKQNLPKPAKTAKQAISYLQSTQLTLSQLSLDAINSNLAKGKKDVCLAVNTYGGAASYVQSVIDSQ
;
A
#
# COMPACT_ATOMS: atom_id res chain seq x y z
N MET A 1 -12.01 45.81 -49.87
CA MET A 1 -11.09 46.78 -49.24
C MET A 1 -9.91 46.02 -48.64
N GLN A 2 -8.71 46.22 -49.18
CA GLN A 2 -7.45 45.72 -48.62
C GLN A 2 -6.89 46.75 -47.62
N LEU A 3 -6.30 46.28 -46.51
CA LEU A 3 -5.31 46.97 -45.68
C LEU A 3 -4.49 45.86 -44.99
N LYS A 4 -3.31 45.52 -45.51
CA LYS A 4 -1.96 46.07 -45.24
C LYS A 4 -1.26 45.41 -44.03
N SER A 5 -0.12 44.82 -44.37
CA SER A 5 0.96 44.30 -43.51
C SER A 5 1.36 45.20 -42.34
N GLY A 6 1.85 44.56 -41.27
CA GLY A 6 2.71 45.15 -40.26
C GLY A 6 3.50 44.05 -39.53
N VAL A 7 4.76 43.86 -39.94
CA VAL A 7 5.77 43.06 -39.23
C VAL A 7 6.26 43.88 -38.03
N ALA A 8 6.37 43.26 -36.85
CA ALA A 8 7.21 43.76 -35.77
C ALA A 8 7.92 42.58 -35.08
N PHE A 9 9.24 42.54 -35.28
CA PHE A 9 10.22 41.76 -34.53
C PHE A 9 10.63 42.55 -33.29
N ALA A 10 10.63 41.91 -32.11
CA ALA A 10 11.39 42.25 -30.88
C ALA A 10 10.73 41.53 -29.68
N LEU A 11 11.39 41.02 -28.65
CA LEU A 11 12.79 40.97 -28.23
C LEU A 11 12.91 39.78 -27.27
N VAL A 12 14.09 39.17 -27.26
CA VAL A 12 14.50 38.09 -26.35
C VAL A 12 14.37 38.53 -24.89
N SER A 13 13.57 37.81 -24.10
CA SER A 13 13.53 37.95 -22.64
C SER A 13 14.24 36.77 -21.98
N ILE A 14 15.50 37.05 -21.63
CA ILE A 14 16.25 36.65 -20.43
C ILE A 14 15.75 35.39 -19.73
N SER A 15 16.55 34.33 -19.84
CA SER A 15 16.51 33.15 -18.98
C SER A 15 16.51 33.57 -17.51
N ALA A 16 15.36 33.46 -16.85
CA ALA A 16 15.34 33.38 -15.40
C ALA A 16 16.11 32.12 -15.02
N LEU A 17 17.23 32.29 -14.31
CA LEU A 17 17.90 31.22 -13.58
C LEU A 17 16.84 30.56 -12.70
N ALA A 18 16.36 29.39 -13.15
CA ALA A 18 15.63 28.48 -12.29
C ALA A 18 16.60 28.10 -11.18
N SER A 19 16.47 28.75 -10.02
CA SER A 19 16.94 28.17 -8.78
C SER A 19 16.40 26.75 -8.78
N PRO A 20 17.23 25.69 -8.63
CA PRO A 20 16.68 24.39 -8.33
C PRO A 20 15.88 24.61 -7.05
N ALA A 21 14.56 24.53 -7.17
CA ALA A 21 13.71 24.36 -6.01
C ALA A 21 14.24 23.09 -5.36
N SER A 22 14.98 23.25 -4.27
CA SER A 22 15.33 22.16 -3.40
C SER A 22 13.99 21.49 -3.10
N LEU A 23 13.80 20.29 -3.67
CA LEU A 23 12.71 19.43 -3.27
C LEU A 23 12.79 19.36 -1.75
N PRO A 24 11.67 19.51 -1.01
CA PRO A 24 11.70 19.25 0.41
C PRO A 24 12.26 17.84 0.56
N GLU A 25 13.47 17.74 1.12
CA GLU A 25 14.01 16.50 1.63
C GLU A 25 12.92 15.96 2.54
N ALA A 26 12.29 14.86 2.14
CA ALA A 26 11.33 14.18 2.97
C ALA A 26 12.10 13.72 4.20
N GLN A 27 12.07 14.54 5.26
CA GLN A 27 12.59 14.18 6.57
C GLN A 27 11.67 13.12 7.15
N VAL A 28 11.81 11.87 6.69
CA VAL A 28 11.20 10.72 7.34
C VAL A 28 12.19 10.20 8.37
N SER A 29 12.41 11.01 9.39
CA SER A 29 12.99 10.58 10.65
C SER A 29 11.90 10.60 11.72
N SER A 30 10.74 10.00 11.41
CA SER A 30 9.74 9.74 12.44
C SER A 30 10.30 8.64 13.34
N SER A 31 10.68 9.00 14.56
CA SER A 31 11.07 8.06 15.62
C SER A 31 9.88 7.22 16.14
N GLY A 32 8.71 7.31 15.50
CA GLY A 32 7.48 6.66 15.92
C GLY A 32 6.58 6.28 14.75
N PHE A 33 5.38 5.79 15.10
CA PHE A 33 4.37 5.43 14.11
C PHE A 33 3.73 6.68 13.48
N PRO A 34 3.25 6.59 12.23
CA PRO A 34 2.42 7.63 11.62
C PRO A 34 1.19 7.96 12.48
N SER A 35 0.79 9.23 12.53
CA SER A 35 -0.36 9.68 13.36
C SER A 35 -1.69 9.07 12.93
N ASP A 36 -1.80 8.64 11.68
CA ASP A 36 -2.97 8.03 11.05
C ASP A 36 -2.94 6.49 11.07
N ILE A 37 -1.97 5.88 11.77
CA ILE A 37 -1.76 4.42 11.74
C ILE A 37 -3.00 3.61 12.10
N GLN A 38 -3.79 4.05 13.08
CA GLN A 38 -4.99 3.34 13.50
C GLN A 38 -6.07 3.33 12.42
N ALA A 39 -6.24 4.45 11.71
CA ALA A 39 -7.16 4.54 10.58
C ALA A 39 -6.67 3.67 9.41
N GLY A 40 -5.36 3.68 9.14
CA GLY A 40 -4.74 2.82 8.12
C GLY A 40 -4.95 1.32 8.40
N ILE A 41 -4.73 0.89 9.64
CA ILE A 41 -4.95 -0.51 10.06
C ILE A 41 -6.42 -0.91 9.89
N LEU A 42 -7.36 -0.09 10.36
CA LEU A 42 -8.80 -0.38 10.23
C LEU A 42 -9.22 -0.51 8.76
N ASN A 43 -8.73 0.39 7.90
CA ASN A 43 -9.01 0.34 6.47
C ASN A 43 -8.51 -0.96 5.83
N ILE A 44 -7.29 -1.39 6.16
CA ILE A 44 -6.72 -2.66 5.68
C ILE A 44 -7.55 -3.85 6.19
N GLN A 45 -7.95 -3.84 7.46
CA GLN A 45 -8.78 -4.91 8.04
C GLN A 45 -10.14 -5.02 7.32
N ASN A 46 -10.74 -3.89 6.93
CA ASN A 46 -11.97 -3.87 6.13
C ASN A 46 -11.77 -4.48 4.74
N TYR A 47 -10.68 -4.14 4.04
CA TYR A 47 -10.35 -4.81 2.77
C TYR A 47 -10.14 -6.32 2.95
N ILE A 48 -9.44 -6.74 4.01
CA ILE A 48 -9.25 -8.17 4.27
C ILE A 48 -10.59 -8.88 4.50
N ASN A 49 -11.53 -8.28 5.24
CA ASN A 49 -12.88 -8.81 5.41
C ASN A 49 -13.61 -8.94 4.06
N GLY A 50 -13.49 -7.93 3.18
CA GLY A 50 -14.03 -7.97 1.82
C GLY A 50 -13.48 -9.16 1.03
N VAL A 51 -12.15 -9.32 1.00
CA VAL A 51 -11.48 -10.44 0.32
C VAL A 51 -11.93 -11.79 0.89
N ILE A 52 -12.05 -11.94 2.21
CA ILE A 52 -12.51 -13.19 2.82
C ILE A 52 -13.94 -13.51 2.36
N ASN A 53 -14.83 -12.51 2.40
CA ASN A 53 -16.22 -12.68 1.93
C ASN A 53 -16.27 -13.02 0.45
N ASP A 54 -15.44 -12.38 -0.37
CA ASP A 54 -15.34 -12.63 -1.81
C ASP A 54 -14.85 -14.05 -2.11
N ILE A 55 -13.88 -14.57 -1.37
CA ILE A 55 -13.44 -15.97 -1.48
C ILE A 55 -14.58 -16.93 -1.14
N VAL A 56 -15.31 -16.67 -0.05
CA VAL A 56 -16.42 -17.53 0.40
C VAL A 56 -17.55 -17.55 -0.62
N GLN A 57 -17.82 -16.42 -1.27
CA GLN A 57 -18.92 -16.26 -2.23
C GLN A 57 -18.49 -16.53 -3.68
N SER A 58 -17.21 -16.80 -3.95
CA SER A 58 -16.65 -16.85 -5.31
C SER A 58 -16.99 -15.60 -6.12
N SER A 59 -16.87 -14.43 -5.48
CA SER A 59 -17.26 -13.13 -6.01
C SER A 59 -16.33 -12.67 -7.14
N PRO A 60 -16.85 -12.06 -8.23
CA PRO A 60 -16.03 -11.45 -9.27
C PRO A 60 -15.25 -10.21 -8.79
N SER A 61 -15.59 -9.65 -7.62
CA SER A 61 -14.87 -8.51 -7.02
C SER A 61 -13.53 -8.89 -6.39
N LEU A 62 -13.30 -10.19 -6.15
CA LEU A 62 -12.12 -10.72 -5.47
C LEU A 62 -10.78 -10.11 -5.96
N PRO A 63 -10.52 -9.97 -7.27
CA PRO A 63 -9.24 -9.46 -7.76
C PRO A 63 -9.03 -7.98 -7.38
N LEU A 64 -10.10 -7.19 -7.48
CA LEU A 64 -10.07 -5.76 -7.17
C LEU A 64 -9.85 -5.55 -5.68
N ASP A 65 -10.59 -6.26 -4.85
CA ASP A 65 -10.52 -6.15 -3.39
C ASP A 65 -9.18 -6.63 -2.84
N TYR A 66 -8.65 -7.74 -3.39
CA TYR A 66 -7.32 -8.24 -3.05
C TYR A 66 -6.23 -7.23 -3.44
N SER A 67 -6.32 -6.65 -4.63
CA SER A 67 -5.33 -5.63 -5.05
C SER A 67 -5.40 -4.36 -4.20
N SER A 68 -6.59 -3.96 -3.75
CA SER A 68 -6.82 -2.76 -2.93
C SER A 68 -6.28 -2.94 -1.51
N GLY A 69 -6.51 -4.11 -0.92
CA GLY A 69 -5.91 -4.49 0.36
C GLY A 69 -4.38 -4.51 0.30
N GLY A 70 -3.81 -5.13 -0.75
CA GLY A 70 -2.37 -5.17 -0.97
C GLY A 70 -1.72 -3.79 -1.11
N ARG A 71 -2.34 -2.86 -1.86
CA ARG A 71 -1.85 -1.47 -1.99
C ARG A 71 -1.88 -0.73 -0.66
N SER A 72 -2.95 -0.89 0.11
CA SER A 72 -3.09 -0.26 1.43
C SER A 72 -2.03 -0.76 2.40
N LEU A 73 -1.75 -2.07 2.37
CA LEU A 73 -0.71 -2.68 3.19
C LEU A 73 0.70 -2.23 2.76
N ALA A 74 0.96 -2.10 1.46
CA ALA A 74 2.22 -1.56 0.93
C ALA A 74 2.43 -0.06 1.23
N PHE A 75 1.34 0.71 1.38
CA PHE A 75 1.43 2.09 1.86
C PHE A 75 1.84 2.12 3.33
N LEU A 76 1.16 1.32 4.19
CA LEU A 76 1.51 1.20 5.60
C LEU A 76 2.96 0.73 5.81
N GLU A 77 3.40 -0.26 5.02
CA GLU A 77 4.77 -0.74 5.01
C GLU A 77 5.77 0.40 4.77
N ARG A 78 5.61 1.15 3.69
CA ARG A 78 6.53 2.24 3.35
C ARG A 78 6.54 3.37 4.39
N SER A 79 5.42 3.61 5.05
CA SER A 79 5.31 4.62 6.11
C SER A 79 6.06 4.25 7.39
N ILE A 80 6.29 2.96 7.66
CA ILE A 80 6.96 2.46 8.88
C ILE A 80 8.38 1.94 8.58
N LEU A 81 8.57 1.39 7.37
CA LEU A 81 9.77 0.73 6.86
C LEU A 81 10.04 1.22 5.42
N PRO A 82 10.74 2.36 5.25
CA PRO A 82 11.02 2.92 3.92
C PRO A 82 11.83 1.99 3.01
N ASN A 83 12.66 1.13 3.60
CA ASN A 83 13.48 0.15 2.88
C ASN A 83 12.70 -1.14 2.57
N GLY A 84 11.42 -1.21 2.94
CA GLY A 84 10.57 -2.38 2.80
C GLY A 84 10.93 -3.52 3.75
N CYS A 85 10.11 -4.54 3.69
CA CYS A 85 10.28 -5.80 4.39
C CYS A 85 11.12 -6.76 3.57
N LYS A 86 12.00 -7.50 4.25
CA LYS A 86 12.60 -8.68 3.63
C LYS A 86 11.46 -9.66 3.30
N GLN A 87 11.39 -10.07 2.04
CA GLN A 87 10.41 -11.05 1.63
C GLN A 87 10.70 -12.40 2.29
N ASN A 88 9.74 -12.87 3.06
CA ASN A 88 9.72 -14.16 3.71
C ASN A 88 8.30 -14.71 3.61
N LEU A 89 7.87 -14.92 2.37
CA LEU A 89 6.52 -15.38 2.06
C LEU A 89 6.32 -16.80 2.60
N PRO A 90 5.16 -17.10 3.19
CA PRO A 90 4.81 -18.47 3.51
C PRO A 90 4.63 -19.29 2.21
N LYS A 91 4.48 -20.60 2.36
CA LYS A 91 4.09 -21.45 1.23
C LYS A 91 2.80 -20.90 0.58
N PRO A 92 2.72 -20.77 -0.74
CA PRO A 92 1.54 -20.22 -1.37
C PRO A 92 0.28 -21.04 -1.08
N ALA A 93 -0.83 -20.36 -0.79
CA ALA A 93 -2.12 -20.99 -0.59
C ALA A 93 -2.58 -21.69 -1.88
N LYS A 94 -3.04 -22.94 -1.76
CA LYS A 94 -3.59 -23.74 -2.87
C LYS A 94 -5.10 -23.95 -2.75
N THR A 95 -5.69 -23.57 -1.63
CA THR A 95 -7.11 -23.76 -1.34
C THR A 95 -7.71 -22.51 -0.71
N ALA A 96 -9.03 -22.35 -0.85
CA ALA A 96 -9.80 -21.29 -0.20
C ALA A 96 -9.51 -21.23 1.31
N LYS A 97 -9.52 -22.39 1.97
CA LYS A 97 -9.25 -22.50 3.42
C LYS A 97 -7.86 -21.99 3.80
N GLN A 98 -6.83 -22.28 3.00
CA GLN A 98 -5.47 -21.78 3.24
C GLN A 98 -5.38 -20.28 3.02
N ALA A 99 -6.01 -19.77 1.95
CA ALA A 99 -6.05 -18.33 1.67
C ALA A 99 -6.76 -17.57 2.80
N ILE A 100 -7.94 -18.02 3.22
CA ILE A 100 -8.69 -17.44 4.35
C ILE A 100 -7.84 -17.49 5.64
N SER A 101 -7.14 -18.59 5.90
CA SER A 101 -6.28 -18.71 7.08
C SER A 101 -5.14 -17.67 7.07
N TYR A 102 -4.52 -17.39 5.93
CA TYR A 102 -3.52 -16.33 5.81
C TYR A 102 -4.11 -14.94 5.97
N LEU A 103 -5.28 -14.69 5.41
CA LEU A 103 -5.99 -13.42 5.56
C LEU A 103 -6.38 -13.16 7.03
N GLN A 104 -6.91 -14.16 7.73
CA GLN A 104 -7.21 -14.09 9.17
C GLN A 104 -5.95 -13.89 10.02
N SER A 105 -4.86 -14.60 9.69
CA SER A 105 -3.58 -14.40 10.36
C SER A 105 -3.05 -12.98 10.14
N THR A 106 -3.24 -12.41 8.94
CA THR A 106 -2.88 -11.01 8.65
C THR A 106 -3.70 -10.05 9.53
N GLN A 107 -5.00 -10.29 9.72
CA GLN A 107 -5.83 -9.46 10.61
C GLN A 107 -5.35 -9.52 12.06
N LEU A 108 -4.98 -10.70 12.56
CA LEU A 108 -4.43 -10.87 13.90
C LEU A 108 -3.13 -10.07 14.06
N THR A 109 -2.24 -10.14 13.07
CA THR A 109 -1.00 -9.35 13.08
C THR A 109 -1.26 -7.84 13.00
N LEU A 110 -2.27 -7.40 12.24
CA LEU A 110 -2.66 -5.99 12.20
C LEU A 110 -3.24 -5.50 13.54
N SER A 111 -3.96 -6.36 14.27
CA SER A 111 -4.40 -6.05 15.63
C SER A 111 -3.23 -5.95 16.61
N GLN A 112 -2.21 -6.81 16.47
CA GLN A 112 -0.96 -6.70 17.24
C GLN A 112 -0.21 -5.40 16.92
N LEU A 113 -0.11 -5.05 15.64
CA LEU A 113 0.47 -3.79 15.20
C LEU A 113 -0.27 -2.58 15.78
N SER A 114 -1.60 -2.61 15.84
CA SER A 114 -2.41 -1.56 16.45
C SER A 114 -2.08 -1.39 17.94
N LEU A 115 -1.94 -2.49 18.67
CA LEU A 115 -1.54 -2.49 20.08
C LEU A 115 -0.11 -1.97 20.26
N ASP A 116 0.83 -2.39 19.42
CA ASP A 116 2.20 -1.89 19.45
C ASP A 116 2.26 -0.40 19.13
N ALA A 117 1.40 0.10 18.23
CA ALA A 117 1.28 1.51 17.92
C ALA A 117 0.76 2.32 19.11
N ILE A 118 -0.28 1.84 19.79
CA ILE A 118 -0.80 2.46 21.03
C ILE A 118 0.29 2.51 22.11
N ASN A 119 1.06 1.43 22.25
CA ASN A 119 2.14 1.32 23.23
C ASN A 119 3.47 1.94 22.77
N SER A 120 3.50 2.63 21.63
CA SER A 120 4.71 3.23 21.04
C SER A 120 5.88 2.24 20.85
N ASN A 121 5.59 0.96 20.66
CA ASN A 121 6.59 -0.10 20.46
C ASN A 121 6.96 -0.26 18.98
N LEU A 122 7.69 0.72 18.44
CA LEU A 122 8.07 0.75 17.03
C LEU A 122 8.90 -0.47 16.59
N ALA A 123 9.75 -1.00 17.48
CA ALA A 123 10.59 -2.15 17.18
C ALA A 123 9.78 -3.44 16.92
N LYS A 124 8.71 -3.67 17.69
CA LYS A 124 7.78 -4.78 17.44
C LYS A 124 6.85 -4.47 16.28
N GLY A 125 6.30 -3.26 16.18
CA GLY A 125 5.43 -2.89 15.06
C GLY A 125 6.11 -3.04 13.69
N LYS A 126 7.41 -2.76 13.58
CA LYS A 126 8.18 -3.06 12.35
C LYS A 126 8.16 -4.55 11.99
N LYS A 127 8.27 -5.44 12.97
CA LYS A 127 8.17 -6.89 12.74
C LYS A 127 6.76 -7.28 12.33
N ASP A 128 5.74 -6.72 12.98
CA ASP A 128 4.34 -7.01 12.71
C ASP A 128 3.92 -6.57 11.31
N VAL A 129 4.35 -5.39 10.85
CA VAL A 129 4.14 -4.93 9.48
C VAL A 129 4.70 -5.94 8.48
N CYS A 130 5.94 -6.40 8.68
CA CYS A 130 6.55 -7.38 7.77
C CYS A 130 5.88 -8.74 7.82
N LEU A 131 5.43 -9.17 9.00
CA LEU A 131 4.66 -10.41 9.11
C LEU A 131 3.32 -10.28 8.38
N ALA A 132 2.62 -9.16 8.53
CA ALA A 132 1.36 -8.90 7.85
C ALA A 132 1.52 -8.88 6.33
N VAL A 133 2.50 -8.13 5.79
CA VAL A 133 2.82 -8.07 4.35
C VAL A 133 3.08 -9.47 3.79
N ASN A 134 3.98 -10.22 4.44
CA ASN A 134 4.37 -11.54 3.95
C ASN A 134 3.20 -12.54 4.03
N THR A 135 2.45 -12.53 5.12
CA THR A 135 1.32 -13.44 5.32
C THR A 135 0.19 -13.14 4.34
N TYR A 136 -0.11 -11.87 4.09
CA TYR A 136 -1.10 -11.43 3.10
C TYR A 136 -0.73 -11.91 1.69
N GLY A 137 0.54 -11.76 1.32
CA GLY A 137 1.07 -12.24 0.04
C GLY A 137 0.95 -13.77 -0.14
N GLY A 138 0.88 -14.53 0.95
CA GLY A 138 0.66 -15.98 0.91
C GLY A 138 -0.66 -16.40 0.25
N ALA A 139 -1.68 -15.53 0.24
CA ALA A 139 -2.97 -15.79 -0.39
C ALA A 139 -2.97 -15.59 -1.92
N ALA A 140 -1.94 -14.95 -2.48
CA ALA A 140 -1.92 -14.48 -3.87
C ALA A 140 -2.15 -15.59 -4.90
N SER A 141 -1.51 -16.75 -4.73
CA SER A 141 -1.63 -17.85 -5.70
C SER A 141 -3.03 -18.44 -5.77
N TYR A 142 -3.75 -18.51 -4.66
CA TYR A 142 -5.15 -18.94 -4.68
C TYR A 142 -6.02 -17.89 -5.37
N VAL A 143 -5.86 -16.61 -5.04
CA VAL A 143 -6.59 -15.51 -5.69
C VAL A 143 -6.36 -15.53 -7.20
N GLN A 144 -5.11 -15.69 -7.65
CA GLN A 144 -4.78 -15.82 -9.07
C GLN A 144 -5.45 -17.02 -9.72
N SER A 145 -5.48 -18.19 -9.05
CA SER A 145 -6.16 -19.37 -9.60
C SER A 145 -7.66 -19.17 -9.79
N VAL A 146 -8.31 -18.36 -8.93
CA VAL A 146 -9.72 -18.00 -9.09
C VAL A 146 -9.90 -17.07 -10.29
N ILE A 147 -9.00 -16.11 -10.49
CA ILE A 147 -9.00 -15.21 -11.66
C ILE A 147 -8.87 -16.01 -12.96
N ASP A 148 -7.92 -16.94 -13.01
CA ASP A 148 -7.65 -17.74 -14.21
C ASP A 148 -8.78 -18.72 -14.57
N SER A 149 -9.73 -18.92 -13.64
CA SER A 149 -10.88 -19.82 -13.82
C SER A 149 -12.16 -19.09 -14.26
N GLN A 150 -12.14 -17.76 -14.36
CA GLN A 150 -13.26 -16.92 -14.81
C GLN A 150 -13.19 -16.65 -16.31
#